data_AF-B4JUQ5-F1
#
_entry.id   AF-B4JUQ5-F1
#
_cell.length_a   1.000
_cell.length_b   1.000
_cell.length_c   1.000
_cell.angle_alpha   90.00
_cell.angle_beta   90.00
_cell.angle_gamma   90.00
#
_symmetry.space_group_name_H-M   'P 1'
#
loop_
_entity.id
_entity.type
_entity.pdbx_description
1 polymer ?
#
loop_
_entity_poly.entity_id
_entity_poly.type
_entity_poly.pdbx_seq_one_letter_code
_entity_poly.pdbx_strand_id
1 'polypeptide(L)'
;MLKYLTIVAAVMQLTYLAQAEAPEYIRQCRRNDPKILDCLSKAVEHLRPYLAKGIAEIELPPVEPFKMDSLALQLTDGPQGYKITLKNVEAFGASNFEVKSLKLGVNGGEPFKARIIMPKLKIEAKYTSSGTLLIIPASGGGDFHATFDGVTADLTGKTSLRGKYLHVDALSLVLDVDKVNMSISRAFNNNRILLEATNLFLRDNSMIVLEAMQPQLQKKLATEFGKLANQLLKNVPVEQFYED
;
A
#
# COMPACT_ATOMS: atom_id res chain seq x y z
N MET A 1 -51.91 31.98 19.55
CA MET A 1 -50.76 32.25 18.66
C MET A 1 -49.41 32.07 19.35
N LEU A 2 -49.21 32.51 20.60
CA LEU A 2 -47.92 32.41 21.30
C LEU A 2 -47.40 30.97 21.50
N LYS A 3 -48.29 29.98 21.72
CA LYS A 3 -47.92 28.55 21.88
C LYS A 3 -47.35 27.89 20.61
N TYR A 4 -47.78 28.35 19.43
CA TYR A 4 -47.25 27.82 18.16
C TYR A 4 -45.87 28.38 17.84
N LEU A 5 -45.60 29.64 18.23
CA LEU A 5 -44.30 30.28 18.06
C LEU A 5 -43.19 29.58 18.85
N THR A 6 -43.49 29.11 20.07
CA THR A 6 -42.55 28.35 20.91
C THR A 6 -42.24 26.96 20.38
N ILE A 7 -43.20 26.29 19.73
CA ILE A 7 -42.99 24.96 19.15
C ILE A 7 -42.12 25.06 17.89
N VAL A 8 -42.33 26.08 17.05
CA VAL A 8 -41.50 26.30 15.85
C VAL A 8 -40.05 26.63 16.23
N ALA A 9 -39.82 27.43 17.27
CA ALA A 9 -38.47 27.72 17.75
C ALA A 9 -37.75 26.48 18.33
N ALA A 10 -38.46 25.61 19.04
CA ALA A 10 -37.89 24.36 19.58
C ALA A 10 -37.59 23.32 18.47
N VAL A 11 -38.38 23.27 17.40
CA VAL A 11 -38.11 22.43 16.23
C VAL A 11 -36.97 23.00 15.38
N MET A 12 -36.84 24.33 15.29
CA MET A 12 -35.78 25.02 14.54
C MET A 12 -34.40 24.93 15.23
N GLN A 13 -34.35 24.64 16.55
CA GLN A 13 -33.10 24.33 17.26
C GLN A 13 -32.63 22.88 17.07
N LEU A 14 -33.53 21.96 16.69
CA LEU A 14 -33.19 20.55 16.43
C LEU A 14 -32.63 20.29 15.02
N THR A 15 -32.62 21.31 14.16
CA THR A 15 -31.97 21.28 12.84
C THR A 15 -30.63 22.02 12.83
N TYR A 16 -29.91 22.05 13.95
CA TYR A 16 -28.46 22.11 13.83
C TYR A 16 -28.04 20.76 13.27
N LEU A 17 -27.78 20.74 11.96
CA LEU A 17 -27.08 19.65 11.30
C LEU A 17 -25.87 19.33 12.16
N ALA A 18 -25.90 18.20 12.88
CA ALA A 18 -24.71 17.59 13.40
C ALA A 18 -23.86 17.24 12.18
N GLN A 19 -23.04 18.18 11.74
CA GLN A 19 -21.98 17.91 10.79
C GLN A 19 -21.10 16.90 11.51
N ALA A 20 -21.26 15.63 11.13
CA ALA A 20 -20.54 14.54 11.78
C ALA A 20 -19.05 14.90 11.77
N GLU A 21 -18.49 15.07 12.96
CA GLU A 21 -17.10 15.43 13.16
C GLU A 21 -16.21 14.42 12.41
N ALA A 22 -15.16 14.92 11.76
CA ALA A 22 -14.27 14.04 11.02
C ALA A 22 -13.62 13.04 12.01
N PRO A 23 -13.46 11.76 11.63
CA PRO A 23 -12.77 10.79 12.49
C PRO A 23 -11.36 11.27 12.85
N GLU A 24 -10.84 10.89 14.01
CA GLU A 24 -9.52 11.37 14.51
C GLU A 24 -8.36 11.08 13.54
N TYR A 25 -8.48 10.01 12.76
CA TYR A 25 -7.51 9.63 11.73
C TYR A 25 -7.60 10.49 10.45
N ILE A 26 -8.60 11.34 10.30
CA ILE A 26 -8.77 12.26 9.17
C ILE A 26 -8.37 13.67 9.58
N ARG A 27 -7.33 14.19 8.92
CA ARG A 27 -6.97 15.60 9.00
C ARG A 27 -7.63 16.36 7.86
N GLN A 28 -8.48 17.31 8.20
CA GLN A 28 -9.17 18.17 7.24
C GLN A 28 -8.23 19.21 6.62
N CYS A 29 -8.55 19.62 5.39
CA CYS A 29 -7.84 20.64 4.64
C CYS A 29 -8.80 21.70 4.09
N ARG A 30 -8.37 22.97 4.05
CA ARG A 30 -9.20 24.05 3.47
C ARG A 30 -9.26 23.95 1.96
N ARG A 31 -10.47 23.87 1.38
CA ARG A 31 -10.69 23.67 -0.07
C ARG A 31 -9.99 24.71 -0.93
N ASN A 32 -10.01 25.97 -0.48
CA ASN A 32 -9.51 27.12 -1.23
C ASN A 32 -8.09 27.54 -0.82
N ASP A 33 -7.38 26.72 -0.03
CA ASP A 33 -6.00 27.00 0.34
C ASP A 33 -5.09 26.87 -0.90
N PRO A 34 -4.33 27.92 -1.28
CA PRO A 34 -3.32 27.82 -2.33
C PRO A 34 -2.28 26.71 -2.09
N LYS A 35 -2.13 26.25 -0.84
CA LYS A 35 -1.26 25.16 -0.39
C LYS A 35 -2.01 23.87 -0.08
N ILE A 36 -3.19 23.65 -0.66
CA ILE A 36 -4.00 22.44 -0.44
C ILE A 36 -3.20 21.13 -0.61
N LEU A 37 -2.29 21.05 -1.58
CA LEU A 37 -1.47 19.86 -1.81
C LEU A 37 -0.50 19.54 -0.65
N ASP A 38 0.04 20.57 0.01
CA ASP A 38 0.88 20.43 1.21
C ASP A 38 0.03 19.95 2.39
N CYS A 39 -1.17 20.51 2.56
CA CYS A 39 -2.11 20.03 3.58
C CYS A 39 -2.48 18.57 3.37
N LEU A 40 -2.84 18.17 2.14
CA LEU A 40 -3.20 16.79 1.84
C LEU A 40 -2.03 15.83 2.03
N SER A 41 -0.80 16.24 1.69
CA SER A 41 0.40 15.44 1.97
C SER A 41 0.55 15.22 3.48
N LYS A 42 0.39 16.27 4.29
CA LYS A 42 0.39 16.18 5.76
C LYS A 42 -0.77 15.38 6.31
N ALA A 43 -1.93 15.38 5.65
CA ALA A 43 -3.07 14.55 6.03
C ALA A 43 -2.80 13.06 5.80
N VAL A 44 -2.11 12.70 4.72
CA VAL A 44 -1.65 11.34 4.49
C VAL A 44 -0.57 10.93 5.51
N GLU A 45 0.32 11.84 5.90
CA GLU A 45 1.28 11.55 6.98
C GLU A 45 0.61 11.42 8.36
N HIS A 46 -0.47 12.18 8.61
CA HIS A 46 -1.29 12.05 9.81
C HIS A 46 -1.94 10.67 9.94
N LEU A 47 -2.28 10.03 8.81
CA LEU A 47 -2.82 8.66 8.79
C LEU A 47 -1.80 7.61 9.24
N ARG A 48 -0.50 7.89 9.12
CA ARG A 48 0.58 6.92 9.33
C ARG A 48 0.49 6.11 10.64
N PRO A 49 0.36 6.71 11.85
CA PRO A 49 0.21 5.96 13.10
C PRO A 49 -1.06 5.09 13.15
N TYR A 50 -2.14 5.51 12.49
CA TYR A 50 -3.38 4.76 12.40
C TYR A 50 -3.25 3.59 11.43
N LEU A 51 -2.64 3.79 10.26
CA LEU A 51 -2.35 2.72 9.30
C LEU A 51 -1.43 1.66 9.91
N ALA A 52 -0.44 2.06 10.70
CA ALA A 52 0.47 1.12 11.38
C ALA A 52 -0.30 0.14 12.28
N LYS A 53 -1.27 0.64 13.06
CA LYS A 53 -2.06 -0.17 14.00
C LYS A 53 -3.30 -0.81 13.37
N GLY A 54 -3.74 -0.32 12.23
CA GLY A 54 -5.06 -0.59 11.66
C GLY A 54 -6.14 0.27 12.32
N ILE A 55 -7.31 0.31 11.70
CA ILE A 55 -8.48 1.07 12.17
C ILE A 55 -9.66 0.12 12.26
N ALA A 56 -9.94 -0.36 13.46
CA ALA A 56 -10.94 -1.41 13.71
C ALA A 56 -12.36 -0.99 13.29
N GLU A 57 -12.71 0.28 13.49
CA GLU A 57 -14.03 0.86 13.18
C GLU A 57 -14.40 0.72 11.70
N ILE A 58 -13.40 0.70 10.82
CA ILE A 58 -13.56 0.56 9.37
C ILE A 58 -12.97 -0.75 8.86
N GLU A 59 -12.69 -1.72 9.74
CA GLU A 59 -12.08 -3.02 9.42
C GLU A 59 -10.80 -2.89 8.57
N LEU A 60 -10.03 -1.82 8.80
CA LEU A 60 -8.75 -1.62 8.12
C LEU A 60 -7.66 -2.39 8.87
N PRO A 61 -7.02 -3.40 8.26
CA PRO A 61 -5.99 -4.18 8.94
C PRO A 61 -4.73 -3.33 9.19
N PRO A 62 -3.88 -3.72 10.14
CA PRO A 62 -2.59 -3.08 10.35
C PRO A 62 -1.70 -3.21 9.11
N VAL A 63 -0.95 -2.16 8.83
CA VAL A 63 0.08 -2.10 7.79
C VAL A 63 1.49 -2.31 8.39
N GLU A 64 1.60 -2.54 9.70
CA GLU A 64 2.86 -2.87 10.37
C GLU A 64 2.73 -4.10 11.31
N PRO A 65 3.22 -5.28 10.89
CA PRO A 65 3.66 -5.58 9.52
C PRO A 65 2.49 -5.60 8.54
N PHE A 66 2.75 -5.25 7.29
CA PHE A 66 1.83 -5.51 6.20
C PHE A 66 1.79 -7.01 5.92
N LYS A 67 0.61 -7.61 5.99
CA LYS A 67 0.42 -9.06 5.82
C LYS A 67 -0.26 -9.39 4.50
N MET A 68 0.23 -10.43 3.84
CA MET A 68 -0.40 -11.00 2.65
C MET A 68 -0.32 -12.52 2.69
N ASP A 69 -1.47 -13.18 2.56
CA ASP A 69 -1.57 -14.63 2.69
C ASP A 69 -0.75 -15.38 1.65
N SER A 70 -0.77 -14.89 0.40
CA SER A 70 -0.08 -15.53 -0.71
C SER A 70 0.27 -14.56 -1.84
N LEU A 71 1.50 -14.67 -2.33
CA LEU A 71 2.02 -13.97 -3.49
C LEU A 71 2.69 -14.98 -4.43
N ALA A 72 1.97 -15.33 -5.50
CA ALA A 72 2.51 -16.14 -6.59
C ALA A 72 3.05 -15.25 -7.72
N LEU A 73 4.28 -15.50 -8.16
CA LEU A 73 4.97 -14.79 -9.23
C LEU A 73 5.58 -15.80 -10.21
N GLN A 74 5.60 -15.43 -11.49
CA GLN A 74 6.29 -16.16 -12.54
C GLN A 74 7.35 -15.24 -13.16
N LEU A 75 8.63 -15.52 -12.94
CA LEU A 75 9.71 -14.61 -13.37
C LEU A 75 10.15 -14.89 -14.81
N THR A 76 10.06 -16.14 -15.26
CA THR A 76 10.42 -16.53 -16.63
C THR A 76 9.35 -17.41 -17.27
N ASP A 77 9.28 -17.34 -18.60
CA ASP A 77 8.33 -18.10 -19.42
C ASP A 77 8.86 -19.50 -19.79
N GLY A 78 7.98 -20.30 -20.40
CA GLY A 78 8.31 -21.62 -20.92
C GLY A 78 8.14 -22.79 -19.95
N PRO A 79 8.42 -24.03 -20.39
CA PRO A 79 8.15 -25.25 -19.61
C PRO A 79 8.96 -25.33 -18.30
N GLN A 80 10.14 -24.71 -18.26
CA GLN A 80 11.02 -24.63 -17.09
C GLN A 80 11.05 -23.23 -16.47
N GLY A 81 10.09 -22.37 -16.83
CA GLY A 81 9.97 -21.01 -16.30
C GLY A 81 9.93 -21.01 -14.78
N TYR A 82 10.66 -20.08 -14.18
CA TYR A 82 10.76 -19.96 -12.73
C TYR A 82 9.46 -19.41 -12.16
N LYS A 83 8.87 -20.17 -11.25
CA LYS A 83 7.68 -19.78 -10.49
C LYS A 83 8.04 -19.81 -9.02
N ILE A 84 7.56 -18.82 -8.29
CA ILE A 84 7.69 -18.73 -6.84
C ILE A 84 6.34 -18.37 -6.25
N THR A 85 6.01 -19.02 -5.13
CA THR A 85 4.88 -18.65 -4.28
C THR A 85 5.42 -18.34 -2.91
N LEU A 86 5.19 -17.12 -2.45
CA LEU A 86 5.43 -16.70 -1.08
C LEU A 86 4.12 -16.82 -0.30
N LYS A 87 4.15 -17.42 0.88
CA LYS A 87 3.00 -17.58 1.78
C LYS A 87 3.30 -16.93 3.12
N ASN A 88 2.25 -16.45 3.78
CA ASN A 88 2.34 -15.75 5.07
C ASN A 88 3.39 -14.64 5.01
N VAL A 89 3.26 -13.78 4.00
CA VAL A 89 4.20 -12.68 3.79
C VAL A 89 3.98 -11.66 4.89
N GLU A 90 5.04 -11.30 5.60
CA GLU A 90 5.07 -10.21 6.57
C GLU A 90 6.12 -9.20 6.10
N ALA A 91 5.68 -7.98 5.79
CA ALA A 91 6.53 -6.88 5.40
C ALA A 91 6.56 -5.82 6.51
N PHE A 92 7.73 -5.62 7.10
CA PHE A 92 8.00 -4.67 8.16
C PHE A 92 8.61 -3.39 7.62
N GLY A 93 8.28 -2.27 8.25
CA GLY A 93 8.76 -0.93 7.90
C GLY A 93 7.92 -0.20 6.85
N ALA A 94 6.86 -0.83 6.33
CA ALA A 94 5.95 -0.23 5.35
C ALA A 94 5.22 0.99 5.92
N SER A 95 4.98 1.01 7.23
CA SER A 95 4.36 2.16 7.91
C SER A 95 5.30 3.36 8.05
N ASN A 96 6.61 3.21 7.88
CA ASN A 96 7.58 4.32 8.00
C ASN A 96 7.72 5.14 6.71
N PHE A 97 6.67 5.18 5.90
CA PHE A 97 6.69 5.93 4.65
C PHE A 97 6.70 7.45 4.89
N GLU A 98 7.22 8.17 3.91
CA GLU A 98 7.17 9.62 3.80
C GLU A 98 6.56 10.02 2.45
N VAL A 99 5.69 11.03 2.45
CA VAL A 99 5.08 11.52 1.21
C VAL A 99 5.99 12.60 0.62
N LYS A 100 6.68 12.30 -0.48
CA LYS A 100 7.58 13.26 -1.14
C LYS A 100 6.86 14.20 -2.07
N SER A 101 5.80 13.74 -2.73
CA SER A 101 4.95 14.62 -3.53
C SER A 101 3.56 14.04 -3.68
N LEU A 102 2.57 14.92 -3.80
CA LEU A 102 1.20 14.60 -4.15
C LEU A 102 0.71 15.62 -5.16
N LYS A 103 0.15 15.13 -6.26
CA LYS A 103 -0.53 15.92 -7.29
C LYS A 103 -1.91 15.36 -7.46
N LEU A 104 -2.92 16.21 -7.33
CA LEU A 104 -4.29 15.85 -7.68
C LEU A 104 -4.50 16.05 -9.18
N GLY A 105 -5.35 15.22 -9.76
CA GLY A 105 -5.80 15.42 -11.13
C GLY A 105 -6.62 16.70 -11.24
N VAL A 106 -6.34 17.51 -12.26
CA VAL A 106 -7.11 18.74 -12.52
C VAL A 106 -8.39 18.38 -13.28
N ASN A 107 -9.52 19.00 -12.88
CA ASN A 107 -10.81 18.93 -13.59
C ASN A 107 -11.33 17.50 -13.88
N GLY A 108 -11.13 16.55 -12.96
CA GLY A 108 -11.75 15.22 -12.99
C GLY A 108 -11.30 14.27 -14.11
N GLY A 109 -10.39 14.71 -14.98
CA GLY A 109 -9.89 13.89 -16.11
C GLY A 109 -8.50 13.29 -15.88
N GLU A 110 -7.63 13.99 -15.15
CA GLU A 110 -6.25 13.55 -14.94
C GLU A 110 -6.14 12.60 -13.73
N PRO A 111 -5.24 11.59 -13.78
CA PRO A 111 -4.97 10.76 -12.62
C PRO A 111 -4.20 11.55 -11.55
N PHE A 112 -4.47 11.28 -10.28
CA PHE A 112 -3.60 11.73 -9.20
C PHE A 112 -2.24 11.03 -9.32
N LYS A 113 -1.19 11.69 -8.83
CA LYS A 113 0.16 11.14 -8.73
C LYS A 113 0.69 11.36 -7.33
N ALA A 114 1.29 10.33 -6.75
CA ALA A 114 1.96 10.44 -5.47
C ALA A 114 3.31 9.74 -5.52
N ARG A 115 4.30 10.30 -4.83
CA ARG A 115 5.58 9.66 -4.59
C ARG A 115 5.73 9.42 -3.10
N ILE A 116 5.90 8.17 -2.71
CA ILE A 116 6.20 7.78 -1.34
C ILE A 116 7.59 7.15 -1.27
N ILE A 117 8.29 7.39 -0.16
CA ILE A 117 9.58 6.76 0.12
C ILE A 117 9.46 5.96 1.41
N MET A 118 9.95 4.73 1.39
CA MET A 118 10.11 3.86 2.55
C MET A 118 11.62 3.63 2.74
N PRO A 119 12.23 4.13 3.83
CA PRO A 119 13.67 4.05 4.02
C PRO A 119 14.19 2.61 4.05
N LYS A 120 13.43 1.69 4.64
CA LYS A 120 13.80 0.29 4.78
C LYS A 120 12.58 -0.60 4.89
N LEU A 121 12.54 -1.67 4.11
CA LEU A 121 11.57 -2.76 4.23
C LEU A 121 12.28 -4.06 4.54
N LYS A 122 11.71 -4.85 5.45
CA LYS A 122 12.13 -6.23 5.70
C LYS A 122 10.96 -7.14 5.40
N ILE A 123 11.18 -8.17 4.59
CA ILE A 123 10.16 -9.16 4.22
C ILE A 123 10.58 -10.51 4.76
N GLU A 124 9.64 -11.17 5.44
CA GLU A 124 9.74 -12.57 5.84
C GLU A 124 8.57 -13.33 5.21
N ALA A 125 8.85 -14.51 4.65
CA ALA A 125 7.82 -15.36 4.07
C ALA A 125 8.25 -16.83 4.04
N LYS A 126 7.28 -17.73 3.94
CA LYS A 126 7.51 -19.10 3.46
C LYS A 126 7.53 -19.09 1.95
N TYR A 127 8.51 -19.74 1.32
CA TYR A 127 8.53 -19.84 -0.15
C TYR A 127 8.45 -21.28 -0.62
N THR A 128 7.85 -21.44 -1.79
CA THR A 128 7.97 -22.63 -2.63
C THR A 128 8.24 -22.18 -4.06
N SER A 129 9.22 -22.79 -4.71
CA SER A 129 9.62 -22.46 -6.07
C SER A 129 9.78 -23.70 -6.95
N SER A 130 9.66 -23.49 -8.26
CA SER A 130 9.88 -24.51 -9.28
C SER A 130 10.53 -23.90 -10.52
N GLY A 131 11.29 -24.70 -11.27
CA GLY A 131 11.96 -24.29 -12.49
C GLY A 131 13.36 -23.74 -12.24
N THR A 132 13.83 -22.93 -13.19
CA THR A 132 15.22 -22.42 -13.23
C THR A 132 15.22 -20.91 -13.05
N LEU A 133 15.73 -20.44 -11.91
CA LEU A 133 15.91 -19.02 -11.65
C LEU A 133 17.10 -18.51 -12.48
N LEU A 134 16.79 -17.84 -13.59
CA LEU A 134 17.77 -17.38 -14.58
C LEU A 134 18.60 -18.56 -15.12
N ILE A 135 19.70 -18.93 -14.45
CA ILE A 135 20.58 -20.05 -14.82
C ILE A 135 20.65 -21.16 -13.76
N ILE A 136 20.05 -20.97 -12.58
CA ILE A 136 20.17 -21.90 -11.45
C ILE A 136 18.89 -22.72 -11.31
N PRO A 137 18.96 -24.06 -11.36
CA PRO A 137 17.86 -24.92 -10.97
C PRO A 137 17.50 -24.65 -9.50
N ALA A 138 16.39 -23.98 -9.26
CA ALA A 138 16.04 -23.39 -7.97
C ALA A 138 14.67 -23.88 -7.49
N SER A 139 14.38 -25.16 -7.73
CA SER A 139 13.15 -25.79 -7.23
C SER A 139 13.32 -26.21 -5.78
N GLY A 140 12.37 -25.85 -4.92
CA GLY A 140 12.44 -26.17 -3.49
C GLY A 140 11.46 -25.36 -2.66
N GLY A 141 11.63 -25.41 -1.34
CA GLY A 141 10.86 -24.58 -0.43
C GLY A 141 11.57 -24.44 0.92
N GLY A 142 11.25 -23.36 1.62
CA GLY A 142 11.91 -22.97 2.86
C GLY A 142 11.42 -21.60 3.31
N ASP A 143 12.30 -20.83 3.94
CA ASP A 143 12.02 -19.42 4.24
C ASP A 143 12.72 -18.51 3.26
N PHE A 144 12.04 -17.42 2.94
CA PHE A 144 12.55 -16.32 2.17
C PHE A 144 12.66 -15.09 3.06
N HIS A 145 13.81 -14.43 2.97
CA HIS A 145 14.10 -13.19 3.68
C HIS A 145 14.60 -12.17 2.67
N ALA A 146 14.02 -10.97 2.70
CA ALA A 146 14.52 -9.88 1.89
C ALA A 146 14.60 -8.59 2.69
N THR A 147 15.57 -7.75 2.36
CA THR A 147 15.69 -6.39 2.88
C THR A 147 15.86 -5.45 1.70
N PHE A 148 15.04 -4.41 1.66
CA PHE A 148 15.07 -3.36 0.67
C PHE A 148 15.43 -2.07 1.39
N ASP A 149 16.50 -1.41 0.97
CA ASP A 149 16.90 -0.10 1.47
C ASP A 149 16.58 0.93 0.38
N GLY A 150 16.04 2.09 0.79
CA GLY A 150 15.73 3.19 -0.12
C GLY A 150 14.68 2.83 -1.17
N VAL A 151 13.47 2.48 -0.73
CA VAL A 151 12.37 2.14 -1.65
C VAL A 151 11.60 3.41 -2.00
N THR A 152 11.51 3.71 -3.29
CA THR A 152 10.61 4.73 -3.83
C THR A 152 9.45 4.07 -4.56
N ALA A 153 8.22 4.48 -4.25
CA ALA A 153 7.04 4.05 -4.99
C ALA A 153 6.32 5.26 -5.60
N ASP A 154 6.25 5.26 -6.93
CA ASP A 154 5.48 6.22 -7.70
C ASP A 154 4.11 5.64 -8.01
N LEU A 155 3.09 6.25 -7.42
CA LEU A 155 1.68 5.90 -7.57
C LEU A 155 1.03 6.80 -8.60
N THR A 156 0.24 6.22 -9.50
CA THR A 156 -0.66 6.97 -10.39
C THR A 156 -2.04 6.35 -10.31
N GLY A 157 -3.08 7.12 -10.00
CA GLY A 157 -4.41 6.57 -9.84
C GLY A 157 -5.53 7.45 -10.35
N LYS A 158 -6.64 6.82 -10.73
CA LYS A 158 -7.88 7.50 -11.12
C LYS A 158 -8.90 7.34 -10.02
N THR A 159 -9.63 8.40 -9.75
CA THR A 159 -10.67 8.42 -8.73
C THR A 159 -12.00 8.92 -9.27
N SER A 160 -13.08 8.40 -8.72
CA SER A 160 -14.45 8.85 -8.97
C SER A 160 -15.20 9.04 -7.67
N LEU A 161 -16.34 9.72 -7.75
CA LEU A 161 -17.29 9.81 -6.66
C LEU A 161 -18.32 8.69 -6.77
N ARG A 162 -18.50 7.95 -5.67
CA ARG A 162 -19.59 6.97 -5.50
C ARG A 162 -20.53 7.49 -4.41
N GLY A 163 -21.53 8.26 -4.83
CA GLY A 163 -22.36 9.04 -3.91
C GLY A 163 -21.52 10.13 -3.24
N LYS A 164 -21.43 10.11 -1.91
CA LYS A 164 -20.63 11.07 -1.12
C LYS A 164 -19.20 10.60 -0.83
N TYR A 165 -18.80 9.43 -1.31
CA TYR A 165 -17.50 8.82 -1.00
C TYR A 165 -16.58 8.86 -2.21
N LEU A 166 -15.28 9.06 -1.95
CA LEU A 166 -14.26 8.92 -2.98
C LEU A 166 -14.00 7.42 -3.23
N HIS A 167 -13.63 7.08 -4.45
CA HIS A 167 -13.25 5.72 -4.82
C HIS A 167 -12.06 5.75 -5.77
N VAL A 168 -11.06 4.91 -5.53
CA VAL A 168 -9.94 4.66 -6.46
C VAL A 168 -10.37 3.59 -7.46
N ASP A 169 -10.66 4.00 -8.69
CA ASP A 169 -11.09 3.09 -9.77
C ASP A 169 -9.93 2.32 -10.38
N ALA A 170 -8.76 2.95 -10.44
CA ALA A 170 -7.55 2.35 -10.96
C ALA A 170 -6.34 2.90 -10.21
N LEU A 171 -5.39 2.02 -9.90
CA LEU A 171 -4.11 2.37 -9.31
C LEU A 171 -3.01 1.64 -10.09
N SER A 172 -1.95 2.36 -10.43
CA SER A 172 -0.69 1.81 -10.90
C SER A 172 0.42 2.25 -9.96
N LEU A 173 1.46 1.43 -9.93
CA LEU A 173 2.59 1.59 -9.03
C LEU A 173 3.87 1.23 -9.78
N VAL A 174 4.88 2.08 -9.67
CA VAL A 174 6.24 1.85 -10.16
C VAL A 174 7.18 1.86 -8.96
N LEU A 175 7.97 0.80 -8.82
CA LEU A 175 8.95 0.68 -7.74
C LEU A 175 10.35 1.00 -8.25
N ASP A 176 11.08 1.73 -7.44
CA ASP A 176 12.51 1.92 -7.56
C ASP A 176 13.15 1.63 -6.20
N VAL A 177 14.32 0.98 -6.20
CA VAL A 177 14.96 0.48 -4.98
C VAL A 177 16.46 0.69 -5.07
N ASP A 178 17.04 1.39 -4.10
CA ASP A 178 18.48 1.66 -4.07
C ASP A 178 19.30 0.37 -3.87
N LYS A 179 18.87 -0.47 -2.91
CA LYS A 179 19.56 -1.73 -2.60
C LYS A 179 18.58 -2.79 -2.16
N VAL A 180 18.78 -4.01 -2.65
CA VAL A 180 18.07 -5.19 -2.19
C VAL A 180 19.03 -6.29 -1.80
N ASN A 181 18.73 -6.99 -0.70
CA ASN A 181 19.40 -8.21 -0.30
C ASN A 181 18.33 -9.30 -0.16
N MET A 182 18.56 -10.46 -0.77
CA MET A 182 17.66 -11.60 -0.72
C MET A 182 18.42 -12.82 -0.21
N SER A 183 17.76 -13.64 0.59
CA SER A 183 18.31 -14.91 1.06
C SER A 183 17.20 -15.91 1.34
N ILE A 184 17.59 -17.18 1.32
CA ILE A 184 16.75 -18.30 1.68
C ILE A 184 17.40 -19.11 2.79
N SER A 185 16.57 -19.79 3.57
CA SER A 185 17.01 -20.71 4.62
C SER A 185 16.06 -21.91 4.73
N ARG A 186 16.50 -22.97 5.42
CA ARG A 186 15.74 -24.23 5.58
C ARG A 186 15.24 -24.79 4.24
N ALA A 187 16.09 -24.75 3.22
CA ALA A 187 15.78 -25.17 1.86
C ALA A 187 16.59 -26.39 1.41
N PHE A 188 16.23 -26.96 0.27
CA PHE A 188 16.95 -28.05 -0.41
C PHE A 188 17.26 -29.27 0.46
N ASN A 189 16.35 -29.65 1.35
CA ASN A 189 16.53 -30.76 2.29
C ASN A 189 17.87 -30.66 3.06
N ASN A 190 18.28 -29.44 3.44
CA ASN A 190 19.53 -29.13 4.13
C ASN A 190 20.83 -29.43 3.34
N ASN A 191 20.76 -29.51 2.00
CA ASN A 191 21.97 -29.50 1.17
C ASN A 191 22.67 -28.14 1.26
N ARG A 192 23.76 -28.08 2.04
CA ARG A 192 24.51 -26.87 2.31
C ARG A 192 25.14 -26.26 1.06
N ILE A 193 25.65 -27.09 0.15
CA ILE A 193 26.32 -26.61 -1.08
C ILE A 193 25.31 -25.87 -1.95
N LEU A 194 24.13 -26.46 -2.19
CA LEU A 194 23.10 -25.83 -3.02
C LEU A 194 22.50 -24.59 -2.33
N LEU A 195 22.32 -24.63 -1.02
CA LEU A 195 21.87 -23.49 -0.23
C LEU A 195 22.85 -22.31 -0.30
N GLU A 196 24.14 -22.56 -0.09
CA GLU A 196 25.19 -21.53 -0.14
C GLU A 196 25.36 -20.97 -1.56
N ALA A 197 25.34 -21.82 -2.58
CA ALA A 197 25.40 -21.40 -3.98
C ALA A 197 24.20 -20.53 -4.39
N THR A 198 22.98 -20.90 -3.95
CA THR A 198 21.76 -20.13 -4.24
C THR A 198 21.77 -18.79 -3.49
N ASN A 199 22.20 -18.76 -2.23
CA ASN A 199 22.31 -17.51 -1.47
C ASN A 199 23.42 -16.58 -1.99
N LEU A 200 24.55 -17.12 -2.48
CA LEU A 200 25.56 -16.37 -3.18
C LEU A 200 24.96 -15.71 -4.43
N PHE A 201 24.25 -16.48 -5.24
CA PHE A 201 23.59 -15.95 -6.43
C PHE A 201 22.55 -14.86 -6.11
N LEU A 202 21.67 -15.11 -5.14
CA LEU A 202 20.64 -14.15 -4.73
C LEU A 202 21.23 -12.84 -4.20
N ARG A 203 22.34 -12.91 -3.48
CA ARG A 203 23.04 -11.72 -2.98
C ARG A 203 23.71 -10.94 -4.11
N ASP A 204 24.40 -11.64 -5.00
CA ASP A 204 25.21 -11.00 -6.05
C ASP A 204 24.33 -10.48 -7.22
N ASN A 205 23.11 -11.01 -7.37
CA ASN A 205 22.20 -10.70 -8.48
C ASN A 205 20.83 -10.20 -8.00
N SER A 206 20.76 -9.69 -6.77
CA SER A 206 19.49 -9.33 -6.10
C SER A 206 18.65 -8.31 -6.90
N MET A 207 19.31 -7.32 -7.52
CA MET A 207 18.66 -6.32 -8.39
C MET A 207 18.07 -6.94 -9.64
N ILE A 208 18.80 -7.83 -10.32
CA ILE A 208 18.33 -8.54 -11.52
C ILE A 208 17.11 -9.41 -11.18
N VAL A 209 17.15 -10.08 -10.01
CA VAL A 209 16.02 -10.87 -9.52
C VAL A 209 14.81 -9.97 -9.25
N LEU A 210 15.02 -8.80 -8.63
CA LEU A 210 13.95 -7.82 -8.39
C LEU A 210 13.34 -7.32 -9.71
N GLU A 211 14.15 -6.95 -10.69
CA GLU A 211 13.71 -6.50 -12.02
C GLU A 211 12.84 -7.56 -12.71
N ALA A 212 13.22 -8.83 -12.63
CA ALA A 212 12.42 -9.94 -13.17
C ALA A 212 11.07 -10.11 -12.45
N MET A 213 10.98 -9.74 -11.17
CA MET A 213 9.75 -9.82 -10.37
C MET A 213 8.86 -8.59 -10.51
N GLN A 214 9.45 -7.42 -10.76
CA GLN A 214 8.83 -6.10 -10.69
C GLN A 214 7.50 -5.99 -11.43
N PRO A 215 7.35 -6.42 -12.71
CA PRO A 215 6.10 -6.23 -13.44
C PRO A 215 4.88 -6.88 -12.77
N GLN A 216 5.04 -8.11 -12.28
CA GLN A 216 3.95 -8.81 -11.59
C GLN A 216 3.77 -8.34 -10.15
N LEU A 217 4.87 -8.05 -9.46
CA LEU A 217 4.85 -7.51 -8.11
C LEU A 217 4.10 -6.18 -8.06
N GLN A 218 4.44 -5.25 -8.96
CA GLN A 218 3.81 -3.94 -9.07
C GLN A 218 2.30 -4.04 -9.30
N LYS A 219 1.86 -4.93 -10.20
CA LYS A 219 0.43 -5.14 -10.48
C LYS A 219 -0.32 -5.65 -9.24
N LYS A 220 0.27 -6.59 -8.50
CA LYS A 220 -0.34 -7.14 -7.28
C LYS A 220 -0.37 -6.13 -6.15
N LEU A 221 0.73 -5.42 -5.93
CA LEU A 221 0.79 -4.36 -4.91
C LEU A 221 -0.19 -3.23 -5.22
N ALA A 222 -0.31 -2.79 -6.47
CA ALA A 222 -1.29 -1.79 -6.86
C ALA A 222 -2.73 -2.23 -6.56
N THR A 223 -3.03 -3.53 -6.74
CA THR A 223 -4.33 -4.10 -6.38
C THR A 223 -4.56 -4.07 -4.87
N GLU A 224 -3.59 -4.53 -4.07
CA GLU A 224 -3.73 -4.55 -2.61
C GLU A 224 -3.79 -3.14 -2.01
N PHE A 225 -2.94 -2.21 -2.46
CA PHE A 225 -2.98 -0.82 -2.01
C PHE A 225 -4.27 -0.11 -2.42
N GLY A 226 -4.81 -0.41 -3.61
CA GLY A 226 -6.11 0.08 -4.03
C GLY A 226 -7.25 -0.40 -3.12
N LYS A 227 -7.21 -1.67 -2.68
CA LYS A 227 -8.18 -2.21 -1.70
C LYS A 227 -8.08 -1.50 -0.36
N LEU A 228 -6.88 -1.33 0.18
CA LEU A 228 -6.66 -0.63 1.45
C LEU A 228 -7.15 0.83 1.38
N ALA A 229 -6.79 1.55 0.31
CA ALA A 229 -7.25 2.91 0.09
C ALA A 229 -8.78 2.98 0.04
N ASN A 230 -9.41 2.10 -0.74
CA ASN A 230 -10.87 2.05 -0.83
C ASN A 230 -11.57 1.62 0.45
N GLN A 231 -10.93 0.82 1.32
CA GLN A 231 -11.46 0.48 2.64
C GLN A 231 -11.58 1.73 3.53
N LEU A 232 -10.62 2.66 3.43
CA LEU A 232 -10.70 3.96 4.12
C LEU A 232 -11.73 4.89 3.45
N LEU A 233 -11.60 5.08 2.13
CA LEU A 233 -12.39 6.09 1.41
C LEU A 233 -13.89 5.78 1.36
N LYS A 234 -14.30 4.51 1.41
CA LYS A 234 -15.73 4.13 1.46
C LYS A 234 -16.41 4.46 2.80
N ASN A 235 -15.63 4.75 3.84
CA ASN A 235 -16.12 5.03 5.19
C ASN A 235 -16.02 6.51 5.57
N VAL A 236 -15.39 7.35 4.74
CA VAL A 236 -15.22 8.78 5.00
C VAL A 236 -15.79 9.58 3.83
N PRO A 237 -16.88 10.34 4.02
CA PRO A 237 -17.42 11.22 2.98
C PRO A 237 -16.40 12.28 2.56
N VAL A 238 -16.45 12.69 1.28
CA VAL A 238 -15.53 13.70 0.73
C VAL A 238 -15.54 14.99 1.53
N GLU A 239 -16.70 15.42 2.02
CA GLU A 239 -16.85 16.61 2.85
C GLU A 239 -16.07 16.55 4.17
N GLN A 240 -15.80 15.36 4.72
CA GLN A 240 -15.01 15.21 5.94
C GLN A 240 -13.50 15.31 5.73
N PHE A 241 -13.02 15.33 4.48
CA PHE A 241 -11.61 15.62 4.18
C PHE A 241 -11.34 17.13 4.09
N TYR A 242 -12.40 17.93 4.05
CA TYR A 242 -12.29 19.37 3.88
C TYR A 242 -12.93 20.13 5.04
N GLU A 243 -12.40 21.31 5.29
CA GLU A 243 -13.03 22.35 6.10
C GLU A 243 -13.20 23.62 5.24
N ASP A 244 -14.07 24.51 5.69
CA ASP A 244 -14.34 25.80 5.04
C ASP A 244 -13.19 26.81 5.22
#